data_AF-A0AAD2FYQ9-F1
#
_entry.id   AF-A0AAD2FYQ9-F1
#
_cell.length_a   1.000
_cell.length_b   1.000
_cell.length_c   1.000
_cell.angle_alpha   90.00
_cell.angle_beta   90.00
_cell.angle_gamma   90.00
#
_symmetry.space_group_name_H-M   'P 1'
#
loop_
_entity.id
_entity.type
_entity.pdbx_description
1 polymer ?
#
loop_
_entity_poly.entity_id
_entity_poly.type
_entity_poly.pdbx_seq_one_letter_code
_entity_poly.pdbx_strand_id
1 'polypeptide(L)'
;MLRQTIIVNEGDSPLAYKSREVTNPVMQYVSFFDNNFERKQKVEVWNGASGKNVEPLLRSIQSFCNIASEWGLNQGHQKKALFKQFLTAEPHMTYQRISDTHGNSVQDFEDSVNEFICEYTGENPKYQANMYLFDTSNHIRKLYNTEIGIHANCLKTLFMYHDMLPGNCSNVNDENDPAQIRKGKLALFCSFPIDWQGDFINSRNDPANNDNIMWKDVVSWMTHKKRTVDRKKLMRESSQRQTPPGNCTGNTIIKKISNNGMINSTLNRKHIILKNRRRRNIFSMMRIRHFPFMKSITDPQLLVN
;
A
#
# COMPACT_ATOMS: atom_id res chain seq x y z
N MET A 1 -13.17 -15.55 25.27
CA MET A 1 -12.31 -14.45 24.76
C MET A 1 -13.06 -13.71 23.68
N LEU A 2 -13.25 -12.39 23.81
CA LEU A 2 -13.86 -11.56 22.76
C LEU A 2 -12.79 -11.23 21.70
N ARG A 3 -12.98 -11.70 20.46
CA ARG A 3 -12.21 -11.20 19.32
C ARG A 3 -12.70 -9.79 18.99
N GLN A 4 -12.00 -8.77 19.46
CA GLN A 4 -12.23 -7.40 18.97
C GLN A 4 -11.78 -7.31 17.52
N THR A 5 -12.74 -7.33 16.59
CA THR A 5 -12.51 -6.96 15.20
C THR A 5 -12.33 -5.44 15.14
N ILE A 6 -11.13 -4.96 15.42
CA ILE A 6 -10.78 -3.55 15.18
C ILE A 6 -10.79 -3.35 13.66
N ILE A 7 -11.86 -2.73 13.16
CA ILE A 7 -11.94 -2.26 11.78
C ILE A 7 -11.14 -0.96 11.73
N VAL A 8 -9.84 -1.06 11.50
CA VAL A 8 -9.00 0.10 11.22
C VAL A 8 -9.36 0.61 9.83
N ASN A 9 -9.63 1.90 9.70
CA ASN A 9 -9.87 2.53 8.40
C ASN A 9 -8.63 2.38 7.52
N GLU A 10 -8.77 1.74 6.37
CA GLU A 10 -7.68 1.49 5.39
C GLU A 10 -7.13 2.78 4.72
N GLY A 11 -7.46 3.97 5.23
CA GLY A 11 -7.12 5.27 4.65
C GLY A 11 -5.99 6.05 5.36
N ASP A 12 -5.50 5.57 6.51
CA ASP A 12 -4.55 6.31 7.37
C ASP A 12 -3.11 5.76 7.38
N SER A 13 -2.80 4.71 6.60
CA SER A 13 -1.45 4.13 6.54
C SER A 13 -0.50 4.94 5.64
N PRO A 14 0.79 5.11 6.01
CA PRO A 14 1.81 5.68 5.12
C PRO A 14 2.07 4.80 3.89
N LEU A 15 1.88 3.48 4.00
CA LEU A 15 2.05 2.51 2.91
C LEU A 15 0.74 1.75 2.67
N ALA A 16 0.11 1.95 1.51
CA ALA A 16 -1.17 1.34 1.17
C ALA A 16 -1.01 -0.05 0.52
N TYR A 17 -1.42 -1.12 1.21
CA TYR A 17 -1.42 -2.48 0.65
C TYR A 17 -2.40 -2.66 -0.53
N LYS A 18 -3.50 -1.88 -0.54
CA LYS A 18 -4.31 -1.65 -1.73
C LYS A 18 -4.00 -0.23 -2.20
N SER A 19 -3.18 -0.10 -3.23
CA SER A 19 -3.11 1.12 -4.01
C SER A 19 -4.52 1.46 -4.46
N ARG A 20 -5.12 2.51 -3.88
CA ARG A 20 -6.33 3.09 -4.45
C ARG A 20 -5.90 3.60 -5.82
N GLU A 21 -6.48 3.05 -6.88
CA GLU A 21 -6.16 3.46 -8.25
C GLU A 21 -6.17 4.99 -8.31
N VAL A 22 -4.99 5.59 -8.48
CA VAL A 22 -4.83 7.03 -8.67
C VAL A 22 -5.43 7.28 -10.03
N THR A 23 -6.70 7.68 -10.04
CA THR A 23 -7.59 7.50 -11.18
C THR A 23 -7.18 8.33 -12.39
N ASN A 24 -6.28 9.30 -12.21
CA ASN A 24 -5.49 9.93 -13.27
C ASN A 24 -4.10 10.31 -12.70
N PRO A 25 -3.01 9.62 -13.06
CA PRO A 25 -1.65 10.07 -12.71
C PRO A 25 -1.32 11.37 -13.47
N VAL A 26 -0.65 12.31 -12.80
CA VAL A 26 -0.21 13.56 -13.44
C VAL A 26 1.10 13.29 -14.18
N MET A 27 1.12 13.52 -15.48
CA MET A 27 2.30 13.28 -16.32
C MET A 27 2.93 14.60 -16.75
N GLN A 28 4.25 14.75 -16.53
CA GLN A 28 5.02 15.93 -16.94
C GLN A 28 6.28 15.50 -17.70
N TYR A 29 6.85 16.40 -18.50
CA TYR A 29 8.23 16.23 -18.97
C TYR A 29 9.19 16.81 -17.95
N VAL A 30 10.20 16.04 -17.57
CA VAL A 30 11.37 16.51 -16.85
C VAL A 30 12.53 16.67 -17.83
N SER A 31 13.38 17.66 -17.60
CA SER A 31 14.49 18.01 -18.50
C SER A 31 15.75 18.41 -17.75
N PHE A 32 16.91 18.03 -18.29
CA PHE A 32 18.23 18.43 -17.83
C PHE A 32 19.10 18.82 -19.03
N PHE A 33 19.89 19.88 -18.90
CA PHE A 33 20.83 20.32 -19.93
C PHE A 33 22.25 19.89 -19.57
N ASP A 34 22.81 19.02 -20.40
CA ASP A 34 24.18 18.51 -20.30
C ASP A 34 24.99 19.08 -21.47
N ASN A 35 25.90 20.02 -21.19
CA ASN A 35 26.79 20.61 -22.20
C ASN A 35 26.07 21.06 -23.50
N ASN A 36 24.96 21.81 -23.34
CA ASN A 36 24.04 22.28 -24.39
C ASN A 36 23.12 21.22 -25.04
N PHE A 37 23.15 19.95 -24.60
CA PHE A 37 22.19 18.93 -25.03
C PHE A 37 21.04 18.78 -24.02
N GLU A 38 19.79 18.92 -24.47
CA GLU A 38 18.59 18.68 -23.63
C GLU A 38 18.32 17.16 -23.55
N ARG A 39 18.49 16.58 -22.36
CA ARG A 39 17.91 15.27 -22.02
C ARG A 39 16.50 15.52 -21.48
N LYS A 40 15.50 14.80 -22.00
CA LYS A 40 14.08 15.02 -21.68
C LYS A 40 13.30 13.72 -21.63
N GLN A 41 12.48 13.51 -20.59
CA GLN A 41 11.68 12.30 -20.40
C GLN A 41 10.31 12.62 -19.81
N LYS A 42 9.28 11.87 -20.22
CA LYS A 42 7.92 11.98 -19.67
C LYS A 42 7.79 11.05 -18.46
N VAL A 43 7.40 11.59 -17.31
CA VAL A 43 7.33 10.88 -16.02
C VAL A 43 6.01 11.16 -15.29
N GLU A 44 5.67 10.31 -14.33
CA GLU A 44 4.60 10.57 -13.35
C GLU A 44 5.15 11.50 -12.25
N VAL A 45 4.46 12.61 -12.00
CA VAL A 45 4.83 13.60 -10.98
C VAL A 45 3.86 13.58 -9.81
N TRP A 46 4.39 13.76 -8.60
CA TRP A 46 3.59 13.74 -7.38
C TRP A 46 3.01 15.12 -7.06
N ASN A 47 1.72 15.15 -6.72
CA ASN A 47 0.93 16.37 -6.53
C ASN A 47 0.31 16.51 -5.11
N GLY A 48 0.68 15.64 -4.17
CA GLY A 48 0.17 15.66 -2.79
C GLY A 48 -1.27 15.14 -2.62
N ALA A 49 -2.02 14.89 -3.70
CA ALA A 49 -3.45 14.53 -3.63
C ALA A 49 -3.73 13.15 -2.99
N SER A 50 -2.68 12.38 -2.68
CA SER A 50 -2.78 11.06 -2.02
C SER A 50 -2.92 11.13 -0.50
N GLY A 51 -2.84 12.34 0.09
CA GLY A 51 -2.91 12.53 1.54
C GLY A 51 -1.75 11.82 2.23
N LYS A 52 -2.05 11.03 3.26
CA LYS A 52 -1.04 10.28 4.04
C LYS A 52 -0.40 9.10 3.31
N ASN A 53 -0.96 8.61 2.20
CA ASN A 53 -0.32 7.52 1.45
C ASN A 53 0.87 8.08 0.66
N VAL A 54 2.09 7.70 1.05
CA VAL A 54 3.32 8.16 0.42
C VAL A 54 3.91 7.18 -0.59
N GLU A 55 3.27 6.04 -0.82
CA GLU A 55 3.62 5.13 -1.93
C GLU A 55 3.76 5.86 -3.30
N PRO A 56 2.89 6.83 -3.68
CA PRO A 56 3.06 7.59 -4.92
C PRO A 56 4.23 8.59 -4.89
N LEU A 57 4.55 9.17 -3.73
CA LEU A 57 5.74 10.01 -3.54
C LEU A 57 7.01 9.16 -3.72
N LEU A 58 7.07 8.00 -3.07
CA LEU A 58 8.19 7.07 -3.14
C LEU A 58 8.36 6.49 -4.56
N ARG A 59 7.26 6.33 -5.32
CA ARG A 59 7.31 6.07 -6.77
C ARG A 59 7.99 7.19 -7.55
N SER A 60 7.63 8.45 -7.33
CA SER A 60 8.29 9.58 -8.00
C SER A 60 9.77 9.71 -7.58
N ILE A 61 10.11 9.44 -6.32
CA ILE A 61 11.51 9.37 -5.85
C ILE A 61 12.27 8.25 -6.58
N GLN A 62 11.71 7.03 -6.69
CA GLN A 62 12.37 5.94 -7.43
C GLN A 62 12.57 6.30 -8.90
N SER A 63 11.57 6.91 -9.54
CA SER A 63 11.69 7.37 -10.93
C SER A 63 12.77 8.43 -11.09
N PHE A 64 12.90 9.34 -10.12
CA PHE A 64 14.00 10.30 -10.08
C PHE A 64 15.35 9.60 -9.92
N CYS A 65 15.50 8.66 -8.98
CA CYS A 65 16.77 7.97 -8.74
C CYS A 65 17.24 7.22 -9.99
N ASN A 66 16.33 6.53 -10.69
CA ASN A 66 16.61 5.86 -11.96
C ASN A 66 17.12 6.86 -13.03
N ILE A 67 16.40 7.96 -13.24
CA ILE A 67 16.71 8.97 -14.26
C ILE A 67 17.99 9.74 -13.93
N ALA A 68 18.19 10.11 -12.66
CA ALA A 68 19.42 10.75 -12.19
C ALA A 68 20.64 9.85 -12.38
N SER A 69 20.50 8.53 -12.18
CA SER A 69 21.56 7.55 -12.47
C SER A 69 21.80 7.40 -13.99
N GLU A 70 20.74 7.27 -14.79
CA GLU A 70 20.83 7.16 -16.26
C GLU A 70 21.49 8.39 -16.90
N TRP A 71 21.22 9.58 -16.35
CA TRP A 71 21.76 10.85 -16.83
C TRP A 71 23.10 11.25 -16.18
N GLY A 72 23.65 10.42 -15.28
CA GLY A 72 24.96 10.65 -14.65
C GLY A 72 25.00 11.83 -13.67
N LEU A 73 23.87 12.17 -13.04
CA LEU A 73 23.74 13.32 -12.13
C LEU A 73 24.36 13.03 -10.77
N ASN A 74 25.65 13.36 -10.67
CA ASN A 74 26.47 13.10 -9.49
C ASN A 74 26.57 14.29 -8.53
N GLN A 75 26.11 15.48 -8.92
CA GLN A 75 26.22 16.70 -8.10
C GLN A 75 24.90 17.05 -7.39
N GLY A 76 25.00 17.51 -6.14
CA GLY A 76 23.83 17.87 -5.31
C GLY A 76 22.92 18.92 -5.93
N HIS A 77 23.48 20.02 -6.42
CA HIS A 77 22.72 21.07 -7.12
C HIS A 77 21.98 20.55 -8.36
N GLN A 78 22.57 19.62 -9.13
CA GLN A 78 21.90 18.98 -10.28
C GLN A 78 20.74 18.10 -9.83
N LYS A 79 20.97 17.29 -8.78
CA LYS A 79 19.94 16.43 -8.16
C LYS A 79 18.76 17.28 -7.65
N LYS A 80 19.00 18.36 -6.89
CA LYS A 80 17.98 19.32 -6.44
C LYS A 80 17.18 19.92 -7.61
N ALA A 81 17.89 20.42 -8.63
CA ALA A 81 17.28 21.08 -9.79
C ALA A 81 16.45 20.13 -10.67
N LEU A 82 16.77 18.83 -10.70
CA LEU A 82 15.96 17.83 -11.36
C LEU A 82 14.81 17.33 -10.46
N PHE A 83 15.07 17.01 -9.18
CA PHE A 83 14.08 16.40 -8.27
C PHE A 83 12.81 17.26 -8.13
N LYS A 84 12.95 18.58 -8.04
CA LYS A 84 11.79 19.49 -7.99
C LYS A 84 10.84 19.36 -9.20
N GLN A 85 11.31 18.86 -10.35
CA GLN A 85 10.48 18.64 -11.53
C GLN A 85 9.63 17.36 -11.45
N PHE A 86 9.93 16.45 -10.51
CA PHE A 86 9.10 15.28 -10.16
C PHE A 86 7.96 15.62 -9.21
N LEU A 87 7.89 16.87 -8.76
CA LEU A 87 6.90 17.42 -7.84
C LEU A 87 6.09 18.51 -8.54
N THR A 88 4.81 18.61 -8.23
CA THR A 88 3.93 19.65 -8.77
C THR A 88 2.99 20.21 -7.71
N ALA A 89 2.39 21.37 -7.97
CA ALA A 89 1.54 22.12 -7.03
C ALA A 89 2.25 22.40 -5.67
N GLU A 90 1.58 22.12 -4.55
CA GLU A 90 2.06 22.42 -3.20
C GLU A 90 3.36 21.68 -2.84
N PRO A 91 3.52 20.36 -3.10
CA PRO A 91 4.80 19.65 -2.94
C PRO A 91 6.00 20.28 -3.62
N HIS A 92 5.82 20.89 -4.80
CA HIS A 92 6.92 21.60 -5.48
C HIS A 92 7.41 22.80 -4.67
N MET A 93 6.47 23.62 -4.17
CA MET A 93 6.78 24.80 -3.36
C MET A 93 7.39 24.41 -2.00
N THR A 94 6.86 23.36 -1.38
CA THR A 94 7.33 22.85 -0.10
C THR A 94 8.74 22.26 -0.20
N TYR A 95 9.03 21.48 -1.25
CA TYR A 95 10.41 21.02 -1.51
C TYR A 95 11.34 22.18 -1.85
N GLN A 96 10.93 23.15 -2.70
CA GLN A 96 11.78 24.29 -3.06
C GLN A 96 12.21 25.06 -1.80
N ARG A 97 11.26 25.41 -0.93
CA ARG A 97 11.50 26.07 0.38
C ARG A 97 12.51 25.31 1.24
N ILE A 98 12.38 23.98 1.36
CA ILE A 98 13.32 23.15 2.12
C ILE A 98 14.68 23.13 1.42
N SER A 99 14.72 22.90 0.10
CA SER A 99 15.96 22.78 -0.65
C SER A 99 16.81 24.06 -0.63
N ASP A 100 16.18 25.23 -0.44
CA ASP A 100 16.82 26.54 -0.33
C ASP A 100 17.46 26.83 1.05
N THR A 101 17.11 26.07 2.10
CA THR A 101 17.78 26.16 3.42
C THR A 101 19.01 25.26 3.55
N HIS A 102 19.23 24.38 2.57
CA HIS A 102 20.35 23.42 2.52
C HIS A 102 21.38 23.82 1.45
N GLY A 103 22.64 23.39 1.58
CA GLY A 103 23.72 23.69 0.64
C GLY A 103 23.62 22.99 -0.73
N ASN A 104 24.72 22.84 -1.45
CA ASN A 104 24.73 22.30 -2.83
C ASN A 104 25.46 20.95 -2.99
N SER A 105 25.88 20.32 -1.88
CA SER A 105 26.52 19.00 -1.87
C SER A 105 25.49 17.86 -2.08
N VAL A 106 25.99 16.64 -2.29
CA VAL A 106 25.12 15.45 -2.37
C VAL A 106 24.41 15.19 -1.04
N GLN A 107 25.09 15.41 0.09
CA GLN A 107 24.48 15.30 1.42
C GLN A 107 23.35 16.33 1.60
N ASP A 108 23.56 17.58 1.22
CA ASP A 108 22.51 18.64 1.27
C ASP A 108 21.28 18.29 0.41
N PHE A 109 21.44 17.49 -0.64
CA PHE A 109 20.32 16.95 -1.41
C PHE A 109 19.59 15.86 -0.63
N GLU A 110 20.32 14.87 -0.10
CA GLU A 110 19.74 13.78 0.68
C GLU A 110 19.01 14.29 1.93
N ASP A 111 19.60 15.22 2.67
CA ASP A 111 19.01 15.86 3.84
C ASP A 111 17.73 16.62 3.48
N SER A 112 17.74 17.38 2.37
CA SER A 112 16.55 18.09 1.88
C SER A 112 15.40 17.15 1.46
N VAL A 113 15.72 15.96 0.93
CA VAL A 113 14.72 14.94 0.58
C VAL A 113 14.20 14.23 1.83
N ASN A 114 15.07 13.95 2.81
CA ASN A 114 14.69 13.35 4.09
C ASN A 114 13.73 14.26 4.86
N GLU A 115 14.07 15.55 5.00
CA GLU A 115 13.21 16.56 5.64
C GLU A 115 11.86 16.70 4.90
N PHE A 116 11.89 16.75 3.57
CA PHE A 116 10.69 16.81 2.74
C PHE A 116 9.77 15.59 2.92
N ILE A 117 10.32 14.37 3.00
CA ILE A 117 9.50 13.17 3.27
C ILE A 117 8.90 13.25 4.68
N CYS A 118 9.68 13.67 5.68
CA CYS A 118 9.22 13.84 7.06
C CYS A 118 8.08 14.88 7.20
N GLU A 119 8.08 15.98 6.44
CA GLU A 119 6.99 16.98 6.43
C GLU A 119 5.62 16.35 6.10
N TYR A 120 5.58 15.36 5.18
CA TYR A 120 4.33 14.68 4.78
C TYR A 120 4.00 13.41 5.58
N THR A 121 5.00 12.81 6.24
CA THR A 121 4.85 11.50 6.93
C THR A 121 4.92 11.59 8.45
N GLY A 122 5.35 12.73 8.99
CA GLY A 122 5.69 12.90 10.40
C GLY A 122 7.07 12.35 10.74
N GLU A 123 7.44 12.45 12.02
CA GLU A 123 8.74 12.02 12.52
C GLU A 123 8.92 10.49 12.45
N ASN A 124 10.14 10.05 12.12
CA ASN A 124 10.55 8.64 12.03
C ASN A 124 9.60 7.76 11.18
N PRO A 125 9.31 8.12 9.91
CA PRO A 125 8.27 7.47 9.14
C PRO A 125 8.57 6.00 8.81
N LYS A 126 9.86 5.64 8.65
CA LYS A 126 10.27 4.23 8.53
C LYS A 126 9.90 3.41 9.76
N TYR A 127 9.98 3.96 10.98
CA TYR A 127 9.57 3.28 12.21
C TYR A 127 8.06 3.04 12.25
N GLN A 128 7.26 4.06 11.90
CA GLN A 128 5.81 3.92 11.81
C GLN A 128 5.40 2.88 10.77
N ALA A 129 6.06 2.90 9.59
CA ALA A 129 5.87 1.90 8.55
C ALA A 129 6.31 0.50 9.00
N ASN A 130 7.40 0.36 9.77
CA ASN A 130 7.84 -0.92 10.31
C ASN A 130 6.80 -1.50 11.28
N MET A 131 6.24 -0.68 12.17
CA MET A 131 5.14 -1.10 13.04
C MET A 131 3.92 -1.55 12.23
N TYR A 132 3.53 -0.82 11.17
CA TYR A 132 2.46 -1.26 10.28
C TYR A 132 2.74 -2.58 9.53
N LEU A 133 3.99 -2.81 9.11
CA LEU A 133 4.40 -4.01 8.37
C LEU A 133 4.47 -5.27 9.24
N PHE A 134 4.83 -5.13 10.52
CA PHE A 134 5.21 -6.25 11.40
C PHE A 134 4.37 -6.40 12.67
N ASP A 135 3.52 -5.44 13.02
CA ASP A 135 2.50 -5.67 14.05
C ASP A 135 1.49 -6.73 13.57
N THR A 136 1.05 -7.57 14.51
CA THR A 136 0.17 -8.72 14.29
C THR A 136 -1.28 -8.34 13.98
N SER A 137 -1.57 -7.05 13.91
CA SER A 137 -2.81 -6.45 13.47
C SER A 137 -3.07 -6.71 11.97
N ASN A 138 -4.34 -6.54 11.55
CA ASN A 138 -4.87 -7.12 10.31
C ASN A 138 -4.44 -6.42 9.01
N HIS A 139 -3.37 -5.63 9.05
CA HIS A 139 -3.03 -4.58 8.09
C HIS A 139 -2.55 -5.08 6.74
N ILE A 140 -1.79 -6.17 6.72
CA ILE A 140 -1.26 -6.76 5.50
C ILE A 140 -1.82 -8.17 5.35
N ARG A 141 -3.14 -8.24 5.16
CA ARG A 141 -3.84 -9.49 4.90
C ARG A 141 -4.07 -9.69 3.41
N LYS A 142 -3.60 -10.82 2.91
CA LYS A 142 -3.84 -11.29 1.56
C LYS A 142 -5.34 -11.44 1.30
N LEU A 143 -5.90 -10.62 0.41
CA LEU A 143 -7.31 -10.78 -0.03
C LEU A 143 -7.49 -12.18 -0.66
N TYR A 144 -8.63 -12.82 -0.40
CA TYR A 144 -8.87 -14.21 -0.85
C TYR A 144 -8.75 -14.34 -2.39
N ASN A 145 -9.34 -13.40 -3.13
CA ASN A 145 -9.36 -13.36 -4.59
C ASN A 145 -7.97 -13.17 -5.22
N THR A 146 -7.09 -12.33 -4.65
CA THR A 146 -5.74 -12.07 -5.19
C THR A 146 -4.93 -13.37 -5.37
N GLU A 147 -4.14 -13.44 -6.44
CA GLU A 147 -3.19 -14.55 -6.64
C GLU A 147 -2.02 -14.46 -5.67
N ILE A 148 -1.38 -15.59 -5.39
CA ILE A 148 -0.30 -15.66 -4.39
C ILE A 148 0.98 -15.00 -4.92
N GLY A 149 1.30 -15.17 -6.21
CA GLY A 149 2.43 -14.48 -6.84
C GLY A 149 2.24 -12.96 -6.89
N ILE A 150 1.04 -12.50 -7.27
CA ILE A 150 0.69 -11.07 -7.26
C ILE A 150 0.83 -10.50 -5.85
N HIS A 151 0.25 -11.16 -4.84
CA HIS A 151 0.36 -10.74 -3.44
C HIS A 151 1.81 -10.65 -2.95
N ALA A 152 2.64 -11.65 -3.26
CA ALA A 152 4.05 -11.64 -2.90
C ALA A 152 4.81 -10.49 -3.58
N ASN A 153 4.51 -10.19 -4.85
CA ASN A 153 5.11 -9.06 -5.55
C ASN A 153 4.68 -7.72 -4.92
N CYS A 154 3.39 -7.54 -4.60
CA CYS A 154 2.91 -6.35 -3.87
C CYS A 154 3.63 -6.17 -2.51
N LEU A 155 3.88 -7.26 -1.78
CA LEU A 155 4.66 -7.23 -0.54
C LEU A 155 6.11 -6.80 -0.75
N LYS A 156 6.80 -7.32 -1.77
CA LYS A 156 8.15 -6.86 -2.13
C LYS A 156 8.17 -5.37 -2.45
N THR A 157 7.17 -4.88 -3.20
CA THR A 157 7.00 -3.45 -3.50
C THR A 157 6.79 -2.62 -2.23
N LEU A 158 5.98 -3.09 -1.28
CA LEU A 158 5.80 -2.41 0.02
C LEU A 158 7.09 -2.35 0.85
N PHE A 159 7.85 -3.45 0.88
CA PHE A 159 9.14 -3.46 1.58
C PHE A 159 10.16 -2.53 0.90
N MET A 160 10.19 -2.50 -0.43
CA MET A 160 11.04 -1.58 -1.19
C MET A 160 10.72 -0.12 -0.83
N TYR A 161 9.43 0.26 -0.81
CA TYR A 161 9.04 1.62 -0.41
C TYR A 161 9.27 1.90 1.08
N HIS A 162 9.10 0.91 1.97
CA HIS A 162 9.52 1.04 3.37
C HIS A 162 11.02 1.34 3.50
N ASP A 163 11.86 0.64 2.73
CA ASP A 163 13.32 0.80 2.80
C ASP A 163 13.79 2.16 2.26
N MET A 164 12.98 2.81 1.41
CA MET A 164 13.17 4.19 0.94
C MET A 164 12.71 5.28 1.92
N LEU A 165 12.01 4.95 3.02
CA LEU A 165 11.61 5.94 4.02
C LEU A 165 12.80 6.32 4.93
N PRO A 166 12.95 7.60 5.33
CA PRO A 166 13.95 7.99 6.30
C PRO A 166 13.61 7.45 7.70
N GLY A 167 14.65 7.11 8.47
CA GLY A 167 14.54 6.67 9.86
C GLY A 167 15.50 5.55 10.23
N ASN A 168 15.55 5.23 11.53
CA ASN A 168 16.54 4.33 12.13
C ASN A 168 16.20 2.82 12.08
N CYS A 169 15.14 2.41 11.36
CA CYS A 169 14.82 0.99 11.21
C CYS A 169 15.68 0.29 10.16
N SER A 170 15.99 -0.99 10.42
CA SER A 170 16.65 -1.86 9.46
C SER A 170 15.88 -1.98 8.14
N ASN A 171 16.61 -2.15 7.04
CA ASN A 171 16.04 -2.47 5.74
C ASN A 171 15.38 -3.85 5.79
N VAL A 172 14.29 -4.07 5.07
CA VAL A 172 13.58 -5.35 5.02
C VAL A 172 14.08 -6.22 3.86
N ASN A 173 14.58 -5.60 2.79
CA ASN A 173 15.13 -6.29 1.61
C ASN A 173 16.67 -6.38 1.59
N ASP A 174 17.34 -6.34 2.74
CA ASP A 174 18.78 -6.63 2.76
C ASP A 174 19.01 -8.12 2.48
N GLU A 175 19.44 -8.45 1.27
CA GLU A 175 19.72 -9.82 0.83
C GLU A 175 21.02 -10.39 1.44
N ASN A 176 21.79 -9.59 2.19
CA ASN A 176 23.01 -10.01 2.86
C ASN A 176 22.83 -10.21 4.38
N ASP A 177 21.77 -9.66 5.00
CA ASP A 177 21.46 -9.85 6.41
C ASP A 177 20.37 -10.94 6.61
N PRO A 178 20.73 -12.13 7.17
CA PRO A 178 19.78 -13.20 7.45
C PRO A 178 18.59 -12.76 8.32
N ALA A 179 18.76 -11.78 9.21
CA ALA A 179 17.69 -11.26 10.04
C ALA A 179 16.63 -10.52 9.22
N GLN A 180 17.01 -9.78 8.17
CA GLN A 180 16.06 -9.08 7.31
C GLN A 180 15.38 -10.04 6.33
N ILE A 181 16.13 -11.00 5.77
CA ILE A 181 15.55 -12.10 4.96
C ILE A 181 14.48 -12.84 5.78
N ARG A 182 14.76 -13.17 7.05
CA ARG A 182 13.82 -13.79 7.98
C ARG A 182 12.62 -12.88 8.27
N LYS A 183 12.84 -11.58 8.49
CA LYS A 183 11.81 -10.56 8.74
C LYS A 183 10.84 -10.44 7.56
N GLY A 184 11.35 -10.23 6.33
CA GLY A 184 10.54 -10.19 5.10
C GLY A 184 9.77 -11.49 4.86
N LYS A 185 10.43 -12.65 4.99
CA LYS A 185 9.79 -13.97 4.91
C LYS A 185 8.64 -14.12 5.91
N LEU A 186 8.83 -13.67 7.15
CA LEU A 186 7.84 -13.80 8.21
C LEU A 186 6.60 -12.92 7.93
N ALA A 187 6.78 -11.68 7.48
CA ALA A 187 5.64 -10.84 7.08
C ALA A 187 4.87 -11.42 5.88
N LEU A 188 5.56 -12.00 4.88
CA LEU A 188 4.89 -12.79 3.84
C LEU A 188 4.10 -13.95 4.44
N PHE A 189 4.69 -14.74 5.33
CA PHE A 189 4.02 -15.90 5.91
C PHE A 189 2.77 -15.51 6.73
N CYS A 190 2.90 -14.54 7.63
CA CYS A 190 1.84 -14.05 8.49
C CYS A 190 0.69 -13.35 7.73
N SER A 191 0.93 -12.88 6.51
CA SER A 191 -0.08 -12.24 5.66
C SER A 191 -1.17 -13.19 5.12
N PHE A 192 -0.94 -14.51 5.19
CA PHE A 192 -1.88 -15.54 4.72
C PHE A 192 -2.90 -15.96 5.79
N PRO A 193 -4.01 -16.65 5.43
CA PRO A 193 -4.97 -17.16 6.42
C PRO A 193 -4.30 -18.11 7.44
N ILE A 194 -4.66 -17.98 8.72
CA ILE A 194 -4.08 -18.74 9.84
C ILE A 194 -4.15 -20.26 9.59
N ASP A 195 -5.26 -20.76 9.06
CA ASP A 195 -5.42 -22.19 8.75
C ASP A 195 -4.35 -22.70 7.75
N TRP A 196 -3.95 -21.84 6.79
CA TRP A 196 -2.91 -22.18 5.81
C TRP A 196 -1.50 -22.08 6.40
N GLN A 197 -1.31 -21.20 7.39
CA GLN A 197 -0.08 -21.10 8.17
C GLN A 197 0.14 -22.37 9.01
N GLY A 198 -0.88 -22.83 9.73
CA GLY A 198 -0.82 -24.08 10.51
C GLY A 198 -0.49 -25.31 9.65
N ASP A 199 -1.16 -25.43 8.49
CA ASP A 199 -0.86 -26.46 7.49
C ASP A 199 0.60 -26.43 6.98
N PHE A 200 1.20 -25.25 6.85
CA PHE A 200 2.60 -25.10 6.45
C PHE A 200 3.55 -25.54 7.58
N ILE A 201 3.34 -25.04 8.80
CA ILE A 201 4.20 -25.33 9.96
C ILE A 201 4.26 -26.85 10.21
N ASN A 202 3.10 -27.52 10.16
CA ASN A 202 2.98 -28.96 10.34
C ASN A 202 3.66 -29.82 9.25
N SER A 203 4.06 -29.23 8.12
CA SER A 203 4.60 -29.96 6.96
C SER A 203 6.00 -29.56 6.53
N ARG A 204 6.49 -28.37 6.91
CA ARG A 204 7.81 -27.84 6.54
C ARG A 204 8.60 -27.21 7.68
N ASN A 205 8.13 -27.36 8.93
CA ASN A 205 8.57 -26.62 10.11
C ASN A 205 8.24 -25.12 10.02
N ASP A 206 8.36 -24.45 11.17
CA ASP A 206 8.02 -23.04 11.32
C ASP A 206 8.99 -22.13 10.54
N PRO A 207 8.53 -21.31 9.57
CA PRO A 207 9.38 -20.38 8.83
C PRO A 207 9.94 -19.26 9.71
N ALA A 208 9.39 -19.02 10.90
CA ALA A 208 10.00 -18.15 11.89
C ALA A 208 11.26 -18.77 12.52
N ASN A 209 11.42 -20.10 12.52
CA ASN A 209 12.52 -20.81 13.21
C ASN A 209 13.40 -21.68 12.29
N ASN A 210 13.13 -21.69 10.98
CA ASN A 210 13.89 -22.45 9.99
C ASN A 210 14.41 -21.53 8.87
N ASP A 211 15.72 -21.29 8.88
CA ASP A 211 16.39 -20.41 7.91
C ASP A 211 16.51 -21.02 6.51
N ASN A 212 16.43 -22.35 6.39
CA ASN A 212 16.43 -23.03 5.08
C ASN A 212 15.14 -22.78 4.27
N ILE A 213 14.07 -22.30 4.91
CA ILE A 213 12.83 -21.94 4.22
C ILE A 213 13.04 -20.58 3.55
N MET A 214 12.94 -20.53 2.23
CA MET A 214 13.06 -19.31 1.44
C MET A 214 11.69 -18.70 1.12
N TRP A 215 11.69 -17.43 0.70
CA TRP A 215 10.52 -16.72 0.17
C TRP A 215 9.73 -17.56 -0.85
N LYS A 216 10.45 -18.17 -1.81
CA LYS A 216 9.88 -19.01 -2.88
C LYS A 216 9.13 -20.24 -2.35
N ASP A 217 9.54 -20.82 -1.23
CA ASP A 217 8.90 -22.00 -0.64
C ASP A 217 7.54 -21.64 -0.04
N VAL A 218 7.46 -20.50 0.65
CA VAL A 218 6.21 -19.95 1.18
C VAL A 218 5.25 -19.64 0.03
N VAL A 219 5.71 -18.94 -1.02
CA VAL A 219 4.89 -18.64 -2.21
C VAL A 219 4.40 -19.92 -2.91
N SER A 220 5.26 -20.90 -3.11
CA SER A 220 4.93 -22.17 -3.77
C SER A 220 3.87 -22.96 -3.01
N TRP A 221 4.05 -23.14 -1.69
CA TRP A 221 3.08 -23.84 -0.84
C TRP A 221 1.73 -23.14 -0.81
N MET A 222 1.72 -21.82 -0.58
CA MET A 222 0.48 -21.05 -0.48
C MET A 222 -0.26 -21.01 -1.82
N THR A 223 0.46 -21.08 -2.95
CA THR A 223 -0.12 -21.27 -4.29
C THR A 223 -0.81 -22.63 -4.42
N HIS A 224 -0.16 -23.71 -3.96
CA HIS A 224 -0.76 -25.05 -3.97
C HIS A 224 -2.00 -25.15 -3.06
N LYS A 225 -1.94 -24.55 -1.86
CA LYS A 225 -3.08 -24.47 -0.94
C LYS A 225 -4.23 -23.67 -1.54
N LYS A 226 -3.99 -22.49 -2.11
CA LYS A 226 -5.02 -21.71 -2.83
C LYS A 226 -5.72 -22.55 -3.91
N ARG A 227 -4.95 -23.16 -4.82
CA ARG A 227 -5.49 -24.04 -5.88
C ARG A 227 -6.36 -25.18 -5.34
N THR A 228 -5.97 -25.75 -4.20
CA THR A 228 -6.73 -26.83 -3.53
C THR A 228 -8.06 -26.32 -2.95
N VAL A 229 -8.05 -25.16 -2.29
CA VAL A 229 -9.27 -24.56 -1.72
C VAL A 229 -10.22 -24.10 -2.83
N ASP A 230 -9.70 -23.44 -3.87
CA ASP A 230 -10.51 -22.98 -5.01
C ASP A 230 -11.14 -24.16 -5.77
N ARG A 231 -10.41 -25.27 -5.98
CA ARG A 231 -10.98 -26.51 -6.56
C ARG A 231 -12.10 -27.08 -5.68
N LYS A 232 -11.91 -27.15 -4.36
CA LYS A 232 -12.95 -27.61 -3.42
C LYS A 232 -14.17 -26.68 -3.42
N LYS A 233 -13.98 -25.38 -3.59
CA LYS A 233 -15.05 -24.39 -3.69
C LYS A 233 -15.87 -24.57 -4.97
N LEU A 234 -15.19 -24.67 -6.12
CA LEU A 234 -15.83 -24.95 -7.42
C LEU A 234 -16.64 -26.25 -7.40
N MET A 235 -16.10 -27.32 -6.79
CA MET A 235 -16.83 -28.59 -6.64
C MET A 235 -18.12 -28.41 -5.83
N ARG A 236 -18.06 -27.72 -4.68
CA ARG A 236 -19.25 -27.42 -3.86
C ARG A 236 -20.29 -26.59 -4.62
N GLU A 237 -19.85 -25.57 -5.35
CA GLU A 237 -20.73 -24.73 -6.19
C GLU A 237 -21.37 -25.54 -7.33
N SER A 238 -20.65 -26.47 -7.95
CA SER A 238 -21.23 -27.39 -8.96
C SER A 238 -22.23 -28.37 -8.38
N SER A 239 -21.97 -28.94 -7.20
CA SER A 239 -22.92 -29.84 -6.52
C SER A 239 -24.20 -29.14 -6.09
N GLN A 240 -24.12 -27.87 -5.65
CA GLN A 240 -25.31 -27.07 -5.34
C GLN A 240 -26.16 -26.72 -6.57
N ARG A 241 -25.55 -26.59 -7.76
CA ARG A 241 -26.29 -26.40 -9.03
C ARG A 241 -26.85 -27.71 -9.62
N GLN A 242 -26.46 -28.86 -9.08
CA GLN A 242 -26.92 -30.18 -9.51
C GLN A 242 -28.00 -30.80 -8.60
N THR A 243 -28.61 -30.04 -7.70
CA THR A 243 -29.92 -30.45 -7.15
C THR A 243 -30.95 -30.40 -8.28
N PRO A 244 -31.60 -31.52 -8.64
CA PRO A 244 -32.76 -31.48 -9.52
C PRO A 244 -33.88 -30.64 -8.86
N PRO A 245 -34.85 -30.11 -9.63
CA PRO A 245 -36.11 -29.70 -9.04
C PRO A 245 -36.76 -30.93 -8.40
N GLY A 246 -36.62 -31.07 -7.08
CA GLY A 246 -37.14 -32.20 -6.34
C GLY A 246 -38.65 -32.27 -6.45
N ASN A 247 -39.19 -33.44 -6.77
CA ASN A 247 -40.63 -33.69 -6.85
C ASN A 247 -41.33 -33.30 -5.54
N CYS A 248 -42.07 -32.20 -5.56
CA CYS A 248 -43.01 -31.84 -4.51
C CYS A 248 -44.31 -32.67 -4.66
N THR A 249 -44.27 -33.96 -4.31
CA THR A 249 -45.50 -34.74 -4.11
C THR A 249 -46.17 -34.28 -2.81
N GLY A 250 -47.10 -33.33 -2.91
CA GLY A 250 -47.75 -32.74 -1.74
C GLY A 250 -48.84 -31.72 -2.10
N ASN A 251 -49.99 -32.22 -2.57
CA ASN A 251 -51.32 -31.57 -2.59
C ASN A 251 -51.36 -30.02 -2.70
N THR A 252 -51.36 -29.50 -3.93
CA THR A 252 -51.97 -28.19 -4.19
C THR A 252 -53.31 -28.41 -4.89
N ILE A 253 -54.38 -27.91 -4.26
CA ILE A 253 -55.77 -28.07 -4.74
C ILE A 253 -55.95 -27.33 -6.07
N ILE A 254 -56.44 -28.05 -7.08
CA ILE A 254 -56.86 -27.46 -8.35
C ILE A 254 -58.09 -26.59 -8.11
N LYS A 255 -57.94 -25.26 -8.20
CA LYS A 255 -59.05 -24.38 -8.58
C LYS A 255 -58.89 -23.96 -10.04
N LYS A 256 -59.62 -24.65 -10.91
CA LYS A 256 -59.89 -24.19 -12.28
C LYS A 256 -60.59 -22.83 -12.20
N ILE A 257 -60.01 -21.81 -12.84
CA ILE A 257 -60.79 -20.72 -13.45
C ILE A 257 -60.29 -20.58 -14.89
N SER A 258 -61.16 -20.92 -15.82
CA SER A 258 -61.13 -20.59 -17.26
C SER A 258 -62.44 -19.80 -17.51
N ASN A 259 -62.68 -18.89 -18.47
CA ASN A 259 -62.11 -18.43 -19.76
C ASN A 259 -62.34 -16.88 -19.85
N ASN A 260 -61.95 -16.05 -20.83
CA ASN A 260 -61.14 -16.14 -22.07
C ASN A 260 -60.64 -14.72 -22.50
N GLY A 261 -59.83 -14.65 -23.57
CA GLY A 261 -59.63 -13.43 -24.40
C GLY A 261 -58.26 -12.77 -24.26
N MET A 262 -57.27 -13.08 -25.11
CA MET A 262 -56.98 -12.48 -26.44
C MET A 262 -56.60 -10.98 -26.40
N ILE A 263 -55.56 -10.47 -27.09
CA ILE A 263 -54.37 -11.04 -27.79
C ILE A 263 -53.39 -9.87 -28.09
N ASN A 264 -52.06 -10.07 -28.02
CA ASN A 264 -50.96 -9.25 -28.62
C ASN A 264 -50.83 -7.73 -28.23
N SER A 265 -49.67 -7.04 -28.29
CA SER A 265 -48.28 -7.37 -28.67
C SER A 265 -47.23 -6.37 -28.12
N THR A 266 -45.94 -6.76 -28.19
CA THR A 266 -44.72 -5.92 -28.37
C THR A 266 -44.13 -5.03 -27.26
N LEU A 267 -42.86 -5.34 -26.91
CA LEU A 267 -41.69 -4.49 -26.57
C LEU A 267 -41.94 -2.97 -26.34
N ASN A 268 -41.33 -2.30 -25.34
CA ASN A 268 -39.87 -2.14 -25.22
C ASN A 268 -39.37 -1.47 -23.90
N ARG A 269 -38.04 -1.53 -23.70
CA ARG A 269 -37.22 -1.04 -22.57
C ARG A 269 -37.39 0.45 -22.17
N LYS A 270 -37.37 0.75 -20.86
CA LYS A 270 -36.35 1.56 -20.11
C LYS A 270 -36.87 2.09 -18.75
N HIS A 271 -36.23 1.71 -17.64
CA HIS A 271 -36.32 2.43 -16.35
C HIS A 271 -35.10 3.34 -16.18
N ILE A 272 -35.30 4.66 -16.11
CA ILE A 272 -35.47 5.51 -14.91
C ILE A 272 -34.13 5.81 -14.19
N ILE A 273 -33.74 7.09 -14.26
CA ILE A 273 -32.56 7.71 -13.63
C ILE A 273 -32.93 8.19 -12.22
N LEU A 274 -32.05 7.99 -11.24
CA LEU A 274 -32.26 8.42 -9.85
C LEU A 274 -31.23 9.47 -9.36
N LYS A 275 -31.71 10.71 -9.27
CA LYS A 275 -31.59 11.68 -8.17
C LYS A 275 -30.21 12.04 -7.53
N ASN A 276 -29.90 13.33 -7.72
CA ASN A 276 -29.72 14.36 -6.69
C ASN A 276 -28.38 14.54 -5.93
N ARG A 277 -27.75 15.68 -6.26
CA ARG A 277 -26.83 16.48 -5.43
C ARG A 277 -27.53 17.20 -4.26
N ARG A 278 -26.67 17.77 -3.37
CA ARG A 278 -26.88 18.71 -2.24
C ARG A 278 -26.89 17.98 -0.87
N ARG A 279 -26.21 18.47 0.18
CA ARG A 279 -25.71 19.84 0.47
C ARG A 279 -24.25 19.87 0.94
N ARG A 280 -23.62 21.06 0.86
CA ARG A 280 -22.43 21.41 1.66
C ARG A 280 -22.85 22.25 2.90
N ASN A 281 -21.91 22.38 3.85
CA ASN A 281 -21.38 23.66 4.37
C ASN A 281 -21.56 24.09 5.87
N ILE A 282 -20.38 24.12 6.55
CA ILE A 282 -19.80 25.12 7.50
C ILE A 282 -20.11 25.04 9.02
N PHE A 283 -19.06 25.42 9.79
CA PHE A 283 -18.94 25.81 11.21
C PHE A 283 -18.71 24.65 12.22
N SER A 284 -17.87 24.77 13.26
CA SER A 284 -17.08 25.91 13.79
C SER A 284 -15.82 25.47 14.55
N MET A 285 -14.87 26.42 14.72
CA MET A 285 -13.73 26.48 15.65
C MET A 285 -13.72 25.54 16.87
N MET A 286 -12.52 25.03 17.21
CA MET A 286 -12.07 24.96 18.60
C MET A 286 -10.62 25.41 18.75
N ARG A 287 -10.35 26.17 19.83
CA ARG A 287 -9.06 26.81 20.11
C ARG A 287 -8.10 25.82 20.78
N ILE A 288 -6.84 25.83 20.34
CA ILE A 288 -5.73 25.22 21.08
C ILE A 288 -5.55 26.00 22.39
N ARG A 289 -5.47 25.29 23.54
CA ARG A 289 -5.04 25.87 24.81
C ARG A 289 -3.56 25.57 25.03
N HIS A 290 -2.78 26.58 25.39
CA HIS A 290 -1.44 26.41 25.96
C HIS A 290 -1.48 25.71 27.33
N PHE A 291 -0.43 24.95 27.66
CA PHE A 291 0.36 25.00 28.91
C PHE A 291 1.54 23.99 28.82
N PRO A 292 2.62 24.05 29.64
CA PRO A 292 3.87 24.66 29.18
C PRO A 292 5.11 23.72 29.16
N PHE A 293 6.23 24.30 28.72
CA PHE A 293 7.59 23.75 28.72
C PHE A 293 8.29 23.80 30.11
N MET A 294 9.52 23.24 30.18
CA MET A 294 10.51 23.23 31.29
C MET A 294 10.30 22.11 32.34
N LYS A 295 11.33 21.39 32.81
CA LYS A 295 12.81 21.56 32.80
C LYS A 295 13.49 20.25 32.31
N SER A 296 14.65 20.19 31.65
CA SER A 296 15.96 20.88 31.83
C SER A 296 16.67 20.51 33.14
N ILE A 297 17.49 19.45 33.11
CA ILE A 297 18.73 19.35 33.90
C ILE A 297 19.82 18.76 33.00
N THR A 298 20.81 19.58 32.70
CA THR A 298 22.16 19.16 32.30
C THR A 298 22.95 18.77 33.55
N ASP A 299 23.71 17.68 33.53
CA ASP A 299 25.16 17.75 33.24
C ASP A 299 25.85 16.38 33.31
N PRO A 300 27.01 16.22 32.65
CA PRO A 300 27.84 15.02 32.73
C PRO A 300 28.90 15.15 33.84
N GLN A 301 29.35 14.02 34.42
CA GLN A 301 30.79 13.71 34.58
C GLN A 301 31.09 12.39 35.32
N LEU A 302 32.25 11.82 34.93
CA LEU A 302 33.18 10.98 35.73
C LEU A 302 32.76 9.57 36.19
N LEU A 303 33.60 8.60 35.78
CA LEU A 303 34.26 7.50 36.51
C LEU A 303 34.66 6.47 35.43
N VAL A 304 35.92 6.33 34.99
CA VAL A 304 37.12 5.91 35.73
C VAL A 304 36.90 4.61 36.49
N ASN A 305 37.04 3.49 35.77
CA ASN A 305 38.07 2.46 35.99
C ASN A 305 38.20 1.60 34.73
#